data_AF-A0A923YQ92-F1
#
_entry.id   AF-A0A923YQ92-F1
#
_cell.length_a   1.000
_cell.length_b   1.000
_cell.length_c   1.000
_cell.angle_alpha   90.00
_cell.angle_beta   90.00
_cell.angle_gamma   90.00
#
_symmetry.space_group_name_H-M   'P 1'
#
loop_
_entity.id
_entity.type
_entity.pdbx_description
1 polymer ?
#
loop_
_entity_poly.entity_id
_entity_poly.type
_entity_poly.pdbx_seq_one_letter_code
_entity_poly.pdbx_strand_id
1 'polypeptide(L)'
;MALALASASILAPAIGLGLSQPAYAAGKGDRAQAAIAQADGKIQAAGTAGVSTEMPERMARAKEFLATAREAASSGHKDDAIAAANHASAEADAAIGETQKRKTERMSATTARVGAQAAEANQRADAAQQHAEVATARAENAEHSAQVSARQAEVAQNAAVAAAATPPAPPAPPAEVKTTVTTREVATHNVAAHAAVRHRVVKKRVVRKPVATIRQTTTTVTQKVN
;
A
#
# COMPACT_ATOMS: atom_id res chain seq x y z
N MET A 1 -3.02 7.69 -47.83
CA MET A 1 -3.09 6.28 -47.40
C MET A 1 -3.83 6.26 -46.07
N ALA A 2 -5.15 6.08 -46.12
CA ALA A 2 -6.04 6.17 -44.95
C ALA A 2 -6.51 4.76 -44.57
N LEU A 3 -6.16 4.30 -43.36
CA LEU A 3 -6.64 3.04 -42.79
C LEU A 3 -7.85 3.35 -41.91
N ALA A 4 -9.04 2.95 -42.35
CA ALA A 4 -10.23 2.85 -41.52
C ALA A 4 -10.32 1.42 -40.99
N LEU A 5 -10.07 1.22 -39.69
CA LEU A 5 -10.37 -0.05 -39.01
C LEU A 5 -11.87 -0.09 -38.71
N ALA A 6 -12.61 -0.85 -39.52
CA ALA A 6 -14.00 -1.19 -39.25
C ALA A 6 -14.07 -2.21 -38.10
N SER A 7 -14.81 -1.82 -37.07
CA SER A 7 -15.19 -2.68 -35.95
C SER A 7 -16.20 -3.72 -36.43
N ALA A 8 -15.84 -5.00 -36.40
CA ALA A 8 -16.76 -6.10 -36.70
C ALA A 8 -17.37 -6.64 -35.41
N SER A 9 -18.67 -6.39 -35.27
CA SER A 9 -19.54 -6.81 -34.18
C SER A 9 -19.52 -8.32 -33.95
N ILE A 10 -19.49 -8.70 -32.67
CA ILE A 10 -19.55 -10.06 -32.16
C ILE A 10 -20.90 -10.68 -32.51
N LEU A 11 -20.85 -11.76 -33.29
CA LEU A 11 -21.97 -12.64 -33.60
C LEU A 11 -22.34 -13.45 -32.34
N ALA A 12 -23.44 -13.09 -31.68
CA ALA A 12 -24.01 -13.87 -30.59
C ALA A 12 -24.63 -15.17 -31.14
N PRO A 13 -24.33 -16.36 -30.58
CA PRO A 13 -25.18 -17.52 -30.83
C PRO A 13 -26.49 -17.33 -30.06
N ALA A 14 -27.55 -16.99 -30.79
CA ALA A 14 -28.92 -17.12 -30.31
C ALA A 14 -29.22 -18.62 -30.13
N ILE A 15 -28.89 -19.17 -28.96
CA ILE A 15 -29.38 -20.49 -28.56
C ILE A 15 -30.87 -20.34 -28.32
N GLY A 16 -31.66 -20.85 -29.27
CA GLY A 16 -33.11 -20.85 -29.20
C GLY A 16 -33.60 -21.54 -27.94
N LEU A 17 -34.17 -20.76 -27.02
CA LEU A 17 -35.04 -21.23 -25.95
C LEU A 17 -36.37 -21.68 -26.57
N GLY A 18 -36.34 -22.86 -27.19
CA GLY A 18 -37.43 -23.39 -28.00
C GLY A 18 -37.73 -24.85 -27.71
N LEU A 19 -37.93 -25.21 -26.43
CA LEU A 19 -38.62 -26.45 -26.05
C LEU A 19 -39.53 -26.20 -24.83
N SER A 20 -40.51 -25.30 -25.00
CA SER A 20 -41.78 -25.42 -24.30
C SER A 20 -42.52 -26.64 -24.86
N GLN A 21 -42.18 -27.84 -24.40
CA GLN A 21 -42.98 -29.03 -24.66
C GLN A 21 -44.29 -28.91 -23.83
N PRO A 22 -45.48 -29.00 -24.45
CA PRO A 22 -46.74 -29.02 -23.74
C PRO A 22 -46.87 -30.37 -23.02
N ALA A 23 -46.41 -30.45 -21.77
CA ALA A 23 -46.47 -31.64 -20.94
C ALA A 23 -47.89 -31.82 -20.36
N TYR A 24 -48.86 -32.17 -21.19
CA TYR A 24 -50.18 -32.63 -20.75
C TYR A 24 -50.46 -34.11 -21.05
N ALA A 25 -49.48 -34.87 -21.54
CA ALA A 25 -49.61 -36.32 -21.77
C ALA A 25 -48.46 -37.19 -21.21
N ALA A 26 -47.39 -36.60 -20.65
CA ALA A 26 -46.34 -37.37 -19.94
C ALA A 26 -46.84 -37.74 -18.54
N GLY A 27 -46.77 -39.03 -18.17
CA GLY A 27 -47.22 -39.49 -16.87
C GLY A 27 -46.49 -38.79 -15.73
N LYS A 28 -47.11 -38.72 -14.54
CA LYS A 28 -46.43 -38.18 -13.34
C LYS A 28 -45.07 -38.86 -13.06
N GLY A 29 -44.91 -40.13 -13.46
CA GLY A 29 -43.65 -40.87 -13.32
C GLY A 29 -42.54 -40.30 -14.21
N ASP A 30 -42.84 -40.07 -15.49
CA ASP A 30 -41.90 -39.49 -16.45
C ASP A 30 -41.45 -38.09 -16.02
N ARG A 31 -42.38 -37.29 -15.47
CA ARG A 31 -42.06 -35.97 -14.91
C ARG A 31 -41.13 -36.05 -13.70
N ALA A 32 -41.33 -37.01 -12.80
CA ALA A 32 -40.43 -37.23 -11.67
C ALA A 32 -39.03 -37.66 -12.12
N GLN A 33 -38.93 -38.58 -13.08
CA GLN A 33 -37.64 -38.99 -13.65
C GLN A 33 -36.92 -37.85 -14.37
N ALA A 34 -37.65 -37.03 -15.14
CA ALA A 34 -37.10 -35.84 -15.79
C ALA A 34 -36.57 -34.82 -14.76
N ALA A 35 -37.30 -34.57 -13.68
CA ALA A 35 -36.86 -33.67 -12.61
C ALA A 35 -35.58 -34.19 -11.91
N ILE A 36 -35.51 -35.49 -11.60
CA ILE A 36 -34.32 -36.13 -11.02
C ILE A 36 -33.13 -36.02 -11.96
N ALA A 37 -33.32 -36.29 -13.26
CA ALA A 37 -32.25 -36.18 -14.25
C ALA A 37 -31.74 -34.73 -14.39
N GLN A 38 -32.64 -33.75 -14.38
CA GLN A 38 -32.28 -32.34 -14.39
C GLN A 38 -31.47 -31.95 -13.13
N ALA A 39 -31.92 -32.39 -11.95
CA ALA A 39 -31.22 -32.14 -10.69
C ALA A 39 -29.84 -32.77 -10.66
N ASP A 40 -29.70 -34.01 -11.14
CA ASP A 40 -28.40 -34.70 -11.26
C ASP A 40 -27.46 -33.93 -12.20
N GLY A 41 -27.95 -33.51 -13.38
CA GLY A 41 -27.18 -32.70 -14.31
C GLY A 41 -26.70 -31.37 -13.71
N LYS A 42 -27.55 -30.69 -12.93
CA LYS A 42 -27.16 -29.45 -12.23
C LYS A 42 -26.14 -29.69 -11.13
N ILE A 43 -26.27 -30.78 -10.37
CA ILE A 43 -25.29 -31.18 -9.36
C ILE A 43 -23.95 -31.48 -10.03
N GLN A 44 -23.94 -32.22 -11.14
CA GLN A 44 -22.70 -32.45 -11.91
C GLN A 44 -22.08 -31.14 -12.40
N ALA A 45 -22.89 -30.22 -12.96
CA ALA A 45 -22.44 -28.90 -13.38
C ALA A 45 -21.90 -28.05 -12.22
N ALA A 46 -22.51 -28.14 -11.03
CA ALA A 46 -22.01 -27.51 -9.81
C ALA A 46 -20.64 -28.09 -9.42
N GLY A 47 -20.49 -29.42 -9.53
CA GLY A 47 -19.21 -30.09 -9.33
C GLY A 47 -18.11 -29.58 -10.26
N THR A 48 -18.37 -29.48 -11.56
CA THR A 48 -17.40 -28.97 -12.54
C THR A 48 -17.13 -27.47 -12.39
N ALA A 49 -18.11 -26.70 -11.90
CA ALA A 49 -17.95 -25.29 -11.55
C ALA A 49 -17.10 -25.06 -10.28
N GLY A 50 -16.68 -26.13 -9.58
CA GLY A 50 -15.83 -26.05 -8.39
C GLY A 50 -16.58 -25.89 -7.08
N VAL A 51 -17.92 -26.02 -7.09
CA VAL A 51 -18.76 -25.90 -5.88
C VAL A 51 -18.36 -26.94 -4.84
N SER A 52 -17.96 -28.16 -5.26
CA SER A 52 -17.50 -29.22 -4.35
C SER A 52 -16.31 -28.81 -3.49
N THR A 53 -15.46 -27.92 -3.98
CA THR A 53 -14.26 -27.46 -3.28
C THR A 53 -14.55 -26.21 -2.44
N GLU A 54 -15.35 -25.29 -2.98
CA GLU A 54 -15.61 -23.98 -2.37
C GLU A 54 -16.74 -24.04 -1.32
N MET A 55 -17.69 -24.94 -1.49
CA MET A 55 -18.91 -25.04 -0.68
C MET A 55 -19.35 -26.52 -0.50
N PRO A 56 -18.51 -27.37 0.12
CA PRO A 56 -18.79 -28.81 0.26
C PRO A 56 -20.13 -29.09 0.96
N GLU A 57 -20.48 -28.30 1.97
CA GLU A 57 -21.74 -28.43 2.73
C GLU A 57 -23.01 -28.18 1.89
N ARG A 58 -22.95 -27.27 0.91
CA ARG A 58 -24.10 -27.04 -0.01
C ARG A 58 -24.21 -28.16 -1.02
N MET A 59 -23.07 -28.63 -1.52
CA MET A 59 -23.03 -29.77 -2.43
C MET A 59 -23.54 -31.06 -1.76
N ALA A 60 -23.21 -31.27 -0.48
CA ALA A 60 -23.73 -32.38 0.32
C ALA A 60 -25.27 -32.32 0.45
N ARG A 61 -25.83 -31.15 0.80
CA ARG A 61 -27.28 -30.94 0.88
C ARG A 61 -28.00 -31.13 -0.46
N ALA A 62 -27.43 -30.64 -1.56
CA ALA A 62 -28.01 -30.87 -2.88
C ALA A 62 -28.08 -32.37 -3.22
N LYS A 63 -27.03 -33.14 -2.88
CA LYS A 63 -27.02 -34.60 -3.05
C LYS A 63 -28.00 -35.32 -2.13
N GLU A 64 -28.19 -34.84 -0.91
CA GLU A 64 -29.19 -35.37 0.04
C GLU A 64 -30.62 -35.21 -0.50
N PHE A 65 -30.98 -34.04 -1.01
CA PHE A 65 -32.27 -33.82 -1.66
C PHE A 65 -32.45 -34.70 -2.90
N LEU A 66 -31.39 -34.92 -3.69
CA LEU A 66 -31.44 -35.83 -4.82
C LEU A 66 -31.65 -37.30 -4.40
N ALA A 67 -31.01 -37.74 -3.32
CA ALA A 67 -31.22 -39.07 -2.75
C ALA A 67 -32.67 -39.24 -2.27
N THR A 68 -33.20 -38.25 -1.56
CA THR A 68 -34.61 -38.19 -1.13
C THR A 68 -35.56 -38.26 -2.32
N ALA A 69 -35.27 -37.53 -3.40
CA ALA A 69 -36.07 -37.56 -4.62
C ALA A 69 -36.10 -38.94 -5.28
N ARG A 70 -34.95 -39.63 -5.32
CA ARG A 70 -34.83 -40.99 -5.86
C ARG A 70 -35.62 -42.01 -5.03
N GLU A 71 -35.57 -41.90 -3.70
CA GLU A 71 -36.32 -42.75 -2.79
C GLU A 71 -37.84 -42.52 -2.90
N ALA A 72 -38.27 -41.26 -2.97
CA ALA A 72 -39.68 -40.93 -3.18
C ALA A 72 -40.19 -41.46 -4.54
N ALA A 73 -39.36 -41.36 -5.60
CA ALA A 73 -39.71 -41.87 -6.92
C ALA A 73 -39.83 -43.40 -6.94
N SER A 74 -38.91 -44.13 -6.31
CA SER A 74 -38.97 -45.60 -6.22
C SER A 74 -40.13 -46.09 -5.35
N SER A 75 -40.53 -45.31 -4.34
CA SER A 75 -41.67 -45.59 -3.46
C SER A 75 -43.03 -45.20 -4.07
N GLY A 76 -43.06 -44.62 -5.27
CA GLY A 76 -44.28 -44.20 -5.96
C GLY A 76 -44.81 -42.82 -5.56
N HIS A 77 -44.12 -42.10 -4.66
CA HIS A 77 -44.43 -40.74 -4.23
C HIS A 77 -43.90 -39.71 -5.24
N LYS A 78 -44.55 -39.66 -6.41
CA LYS A 78 -44.09 -38.87 -7.57
C LYS A 78 -44.07 -37.36 -7.31
N ASP A 79 -45.05 -36.83 -6.58
CA ASP A 79 -45.12 -35.39 -6.28
C ASP A 79 -44.00 -34.99 -5.30
N ASP A 80 -43.72 -35.81 -4.28
CA ASP A 80 -42.62 -35.61 -3.34
C ASP A 80 -41.24 -35.72 -4.02
N ALA A 81 -41.10 -36.67 -4.96
CA ALA A 81 -39.90 -36.81 -5.77
C ALA A 81 -39.61 -35.55 -6.61
N ILE A 82 -40.65 -34.97 -7.23
CA ILE A 82 -40.53 -33.72 -8.00
C ILE A 82 -40.14 -32.56 -7.07
N ALA A 83 -40.77 -32.44 -5.90
CA ALA A 83 -40.45 -31.39 -4.93
C ALA A 83 -38.98 -31.49 -4.47
N ALA A 84 -38.54 -32.68 -4.05
CA ALA A 84 -37.16 -32.91 -3.61
C ALA A 84 -36.13 -32.67 -4.74
N ALA A 85 -36.42 -33.09 -5.97
CA ALA A 85 -35.54 -32.82 -7.11
C ALA A 85 -35.44 -31.32 -7.45
N ASN A 86 -36.53 -30.58 -7.30
CA ASN A 86 -36.52 -29.12 -7.46
C ASN A 86 -35.70 -28.44 -6.36
N HIS A 87 -35.79 -28.91 -5.11
CA HIS A 87 -34.95 -28.43 -4.01
C HIS A 87 -33.45 -28.69 -4.28
N ALA A 88 -33.11 -29.90 -4.74
CA ALA A 88 -31.75 -30.23 -5.14
C ALA A 88 -31.23 -29.29 -6.26
N SER A 89 -32.06 -29.05 -7.28
CA SER A 89 -31.76 -28.16 -8.39
C SER A 89 -31.52 -26.72 -7.93
N ALA A 90 -32.40 -26.20 -7.06
CA ALA A 90 -32.30 -24.83 -6.54
C ALA A 90 -31.05 -24.63 -5.69
N GLU A 91 -30.70 -25.61 -4.83
CA GLU A 91 -29.49 -25.55 -4.01
C GLU A 91 -28.23 -25.59 -4.87
N ALA A 92 -28.21 -26.41 -5.93
CA ALA A 92 -27.10 -26.47 -6.87
C ALA A 92 -26.90 -25.14 -7.63
N ASP A 93 -27.98 -24.56 -8.17
CA ASP A 93 -27.92 -23.27 -8.87
C ASP A 93 -27.46 -22.14 -7.94
N ALA A 94 -27.99 -22.08 -6.72
CA ALA A 94 -27.59 -21.10 -5.72
C ALA A 94 -26.10 -21.23 -5.36
N ALA A 95 -25.61 -22.46 -5.21
CA ALA A 95 -24.21 -22.73 -4.90
C ALA A 95 -23.28 -22.35 -6.07
N ILE A 96 -23.70 -22.56 -7.32
CA ILE A 96 -22.97 -22.10 -8.51
C ILE A 96 -22.88 -20.57 -8.50
N GLY A 97 -24.00 -19.87 -8.31
CA GLY A 97 -24.03 -18.41 -8.31
C GLY A 97 -23.13 -17.79 -7.22
N GLU A 98 -23.20 -18.32 -6.00
CA GLU A 98 -22.34 -17.89 -4.89
C GLU A 98 -20.87 -18.20 -5.15
N THR A 99 -20.55 -19.36 -5.73
CA THR A 99 -19.18 -19.72 -6.11
C THR A 99 -18.60 -18.76 -7.16
N GLN A 100 -19.39 -18.43 -8.18
CA GLN A 100 -18.99 -17.44 -9.20
C GLN A 100 -18.77 -16.06 -8.59
N LYS A 101 -19.69 -15.62 -7.72
CA LYS A 101 -19.55 -14.35 -6.98
C LYS A 101 -18.24 -14.31 -6.17
N ARG A 102 -17.97 -15.34 -5.37
CA ARG A 102 -16.72 -15.46 -4.58
C ARG A 102 -15.47 -15.48 -5.45
N LYS A 103 -15.53 -16.09 -6.63
CA LYS A 103 -14.41 -16.09 -7.58
C LYS A 103 -14.14 -14.68 -8.09
N THR A 104 -15.19 -13.96 -8.51
CA THR A 104 -15.09 -12.56 -8.96
C THR A 104 -14.57 -11.65 -7.85
N GLU A 105 -15.07 -11.79 -6.62
CA GLU A 105 -14.59 -11.04 -5.46
C GLU A 105 -13.10 -11.28 -5.20
N ARG A 106 -12.64 -12.55 -5.21
CA ARG A 106 -11.22 -12.89 -5.07
C ARG A 106 -10.34 -12.29 -6.17
N MET A 107 -10.81 -12.32 -7.42
CA MET A 107 -10.10 -11.70 -8.54
C MET A 107 -9.99 -10.19 -8.32
N SER A 108 -11.08 -9.52 -7.97
CA SER A 108 -11.09 -8.07 -7.72
C SER A 108 -10.16 -7.67 -6.57
N ALA A 109 -10.16 -8.44 -5.47
CA ALA A 109 -9.27 -8.23 -4.34
C ALA A 109 -7.80 -8.44 -4.72
N THR A 110 -7.51 -9.42 -5.59
CA THR A 110 -6.17 -9.67 -6.10
C THR A 110 -5.69 -8.50 -6.96
N THR A 111 -6.52 -8.03 -7.90
CA THR A 111 -6.20 -6.86 -8.73
C THR A 111 -5.96 -5.61 -7.87
N ALA A 112 -6.79 -5.38 -6.86
CA ALA A 112 -6.62 -4.25 -5.94
C ALA A 112 -5.29 -4.34 -5.16
N ARG A 113 -4.91 -5.54 -4.68
CA ARG A 113 -3.62 -5.76 -4.00
C ARG A 113 -2.43 -5.51 -4.92
N VAL A 114 -2.47 -6.01 -6.16
CA VAL A 114 -1.42 -5.78 -7.15
C VAL A 114 -1.31 -4.29 -7.47
N GLY A 115 -2.43 -3.59 -7.65
CA GLY A 115 -2.45 -2.14 -7.87
C GLY A 115 -1.85 -1.35 -6.70
N ALA A 116 -2.20 -1.71 -5.46
CA ALA A 116 -1.64 -1.08 -4.26
C ALA A 116 -0.12 -1.33 -4.15
N GLN A 117 0.33 -2.56 -4.43
CA GLN A 117 1.75 -2.91 -4.43
C GLN A 117 2.54 -2.13 -5.50
N ALA A 118 1.97 -1.94 -6.69
CA ALA A 118 2.57 -1.14 -7.75
C ALA A 118 2.67 0.34 -7.34
N ALA A 119 1.63 0.91 -6.73
CA ALA A 119 1.65 2.28 -6.25
C ALA A 119 2.71 2.49 -5.15
N GLU A 120 2.83 1.55 -4.20
CA GLU A 120 3.86 1.59 -3.17
C GLU A 120 5.27 1.47 -3.76
N ALA A 121 5.46 0.60 -4.75
CA ALA A 121 6.74 0.47 -5.45
C ALA A 121 7.16 1.77 -6.15
N ASN A 122 6.20 2.46 -6.81
CA ASN A 122 6.46 3.75 -7.45
C ASN A 122 6.84 4.82 -6.42
N GLN A 123 6.10 4.92 -5.30
CA GLN A 123 6.43 5.88 -4.23
C GLN A 123 7.83 5.65 -3.64
N ARG A 124 8.24 4.38 -3.49
CA ARG A 124 9.60 4.04 -3.03
C ARG A 124 10.66 4.42 -4.05
N ALA A 125 10.38 4.26 -5.35
CA ALA A 125 11.27 4.68 -6.42
C ALA A 125 11.45 6.20 -6.43
N ASP A 126 10.35 6.96 -6.34
CA ASP A 126 10.38 8.43 -6.28
C ASP A 126 11.16 8.93 -5.07
N ALA A 127 10.93 8.33 -3.89
CA ALA A 127 11.68 8.67 -2.69
C ALA A 127 13.18 8.37 -2.84
N ALA A 128 13.53 7.23 -3.44
CA ALA A 128 14.92 6.87 -3.70
C ALA A 128 15.60 7.86 -4.66
N GLN A 129 14.89 8.33 -5.70
CA GLN A 129 15.39 9.36 -6.61
C GLN A 129 15.66 10.67 -5.89
N GLN A 130 14.72 11.14 -5.06
CA GLN A 130 14.92 12.36 -4.26
C GLN A 130 16.13 12.23 -3.32
N HIS A 131 16.30 11.07 -2.69
CA HIS A 131 17.47 10.82 -1.84
C HIS A 131 18.78 10.84 -2.62
N ALA A 132 18.80 10.29 -3.84
CA ALA A 132 19.96 10.32 -4.72
C ALA A 132 20.29 11.77 -5.14
N GLU A 133 19.31 12.57 -5.52
CA GLU A 133 19.49 13.99 -5.87
C GLU A 133 20.07 14.80 -4.70
N VAL A 134 19.55 14.61 -3.49
CA VAL A 134 20.07 15.27 -2.27
C VAL A 134 21.51 14.84 -1.98
N ALA A 135 21.84 13.57 -2.17
CA ALA A 135 23.19 13.07 -2.00
C ALA A 135 24.16 13.68 -3.01
N THR A 136 23.77 13.76 -4.29
CA THR A 136 24.55 14.40 -5.36
C THR A 136 24.79 15.88 -5.07
N ALA A 137 23.74 16.64 -4.73
CA ALA A 137 23.88 18.06 -4.38
C ALA A 137 24.81 18.28 -3.17
N ARG A 138 24.79 17.36 -2.19
CA ARG A 138 25.72 17.42 -1.05
C ARG A 138 27.16 17.16 -1.47
N ALA A 139 27.39 16.20 -2.37
CA ALA A 139 28.71 15.91 -2.90
C ALA A 139 29.28 17.11 -3.68
N GLU A 140 28.49 17.71 -4.57
CA GLU A 140 28.88 18.91 -5.32
C GLU A 140 29.25 20.09 -4.40
N ASN A 141 28.47 20.32 -3.34
CA ASN A 141 28.78 21.35 -2.34
C ASN A 141 30.08 21.06 -1.59
N ALA A 142 30.35 19.80 -1.25
CA ALA A 142 31.59 19.40 -0.60
C ALA A 142 32.80 19.59 -1.52
N GLU A 143 32.68 19.22 -2.80
CA GLU A 143 33.71 19.45 -3.82
C GLU A 143 33.99 20.95 -4.02
N HIS A 144 32.96 21.78 -4.11
CA HIS A 144 33.11 23.21 -4.22
C HIS A 144 33.83 23.80 -2.99
N SER A 145 33.45 23.38 -1.79
CA SER A 145 34.09 23.80 -0.54
C SER A 145 35.56 23.38 -0.46
N ALA A 146 35.89 22.18 -0.94
CA ALA A 146 37.26 21.70 -1.03
C ALA A 146 38.09 22.54 -2.02
N GLN A 147 37.54 22.90 -3.18
CA GLN A 147 38.21 23.76 -4.16
C GLN A 147 38.46 25.18 -3.61
N VAL A 148 37.49 25.76 -2.90
CA VAL A 148 37.66 27.07 -2.25
C VAL A 148 38.76 27.01 -1.19
N SER A 149 38.77 25.96 -0.37
CA SER A 149 39.79 25.75 0.67
C SER A 149 41.19 25.57 0.08
N ALA A 150 41.30 24.84 -1.04
CA ALA A 150 42.55 24.65 -1.76
C ALA A 150 43.12 25.99 -2.29
N ARG A 151 42.29 26.80 -2.96
CA ARG A 151 42.69 28.14 -3.43
C ARG A 151 43.13 29.05 -2.28
N GLN A 152 42.42 28.99 -1.16
CA GLN A 152 42.76 29.83 0.00
C GLN A 152 44.10 29.41 0.63
N ALA A 153 44.42 28.12 0.63
CA ALA A 153 45.72 27.62 1.03
C ALA A 153 46.85 28.09 0.07
N GLU A 154 46.62 28.08 -1.25
CA GLU A 154 47.57 28.60 -2.24
C GLU A 154 47.84 30.11 -2.04
N VAL A 155 46.79 30.91 -1.80
CA VAL A 155 46.93 32.34 -1.51
C VAL A 155 47.73 32.58 -0.23
N ALA A 156 47.47 31.81 0.83
CA ALA A 156 48.19 31.92 2.10
C ALA A 156 49.68 31.54 1.94
N GLN A 157 50.00 30.53 1.13
CA GLN A 157 51.38 30.15 0.83
C GLN A 157 52.11 31.26 0.07
N ASN A 158 51.50 31.84 -0.96
CA ASN A 158 52.08 32.96 -1.70
C ASN A 158 52.32 34.19 -0.81
N ALA A 159 51.40 34.50 0.09
CA ALA A 159 51.56 35.59 1.06
C ALA A 159 52.72 35.33 2.03
N ALA A 160 52.90 34.09 2.48
CA ALA A 160 54.02 33.71 3.34
C ALA A 160 55.38 33.86 2.62
N VAL A 161 55.47 33.46 1.35
CA VAL A 161 56.68 33.65 0.53
C VAL A 161 57.00 35.13 0.33
N ALA A 162 56.00 35.96 0.04
CA ALA A 162 56.18 37.40 -0.11
C ALA A 162 56.63 38.07 1.20
N ALA A 163 56.07 37.67 2.34
CA ALA A 163 56.47 38.16 3.65
C ALA A 163 57.93 37.79 3.99
N ALA A 164 58.37 36.58 3.63
CA ALA A 164 59.75 36.14 3.83
C ALA A 164 60.77 36.92 2.97
N ALA A 165 60.35 37.50 1.84
CA ALA A 165 61.20 38.32 0.97
C ALA A 165 61.28 39.80 1.42
N THR A 166 60.51 40.21 2.44
CA THR A 166 60.48 41.60 2.90
C THR A 166 61.48 41.80 4.06
N PRO A 167 62.42 42.76 3.99
CA PRO A 167 63.38 43.02 5.09
C PRO A 167 62.66 43.49 6.36
N PRO A 168 63.13 43.11 7.56
CA PRO A 168 62.50 43.52 8.81
C PRO A 168 62.53 45.05 8.97
N ALA A 169 61.37 45.65 9.20
CA ALA A 169 61.25 47.05 9.57
C ALA A 169 61.88 47.30 10.97
N PRO A 170 62.55 48.44 11.19
CA PRO A 170 63.17 48.76 12.47
C PRO A 170 62.14 48.81 13.61
N PRO A 171 62.50 48.36 14.83
CA PRO A 171 61.57 48.22 15.93
C PRO A 171 61.03 49.58 16.39
N ALA A 172 59.70 49.73 16.36
CA ALA A 172 58.98 50.82 17.00
C ALA A 172 58.87 50.58 18.52
N PRO A 173 58.87 51.64 19.36
CA PRO A 173 58.91 51.52 20.82
C PRO A 173 57.64 50.86 21.40
N PRO A 174 57.76 50.15 22.55
CA PRO A 174 56.68 49.36 23.12
C PRO A 174 55.56 50.27 23.65
N ALA A 175 54.38 50.17 23.05
CA ALA A 175 53.14 50.68 23.62
C ALA A 175 52.56 49.65 24.59
N GLU A 176 52.41 50.03 25.86
CA GLU A 176 51.73 49.21 26.87
C GLU A 176 50.25 49.04 26.51
N VAL A 177 49.83 47.78 26.29
CA VAL A 177 48.43 47.44 26.05
C VAL A 177 47.86 46.80 27.31
N LYS A 178 46.89 47.47 27.94
CA LYS A 178 46.18 46.98 29.12
C LYS A 178 44.88 46.30 28.69
N THR A 179 44.83 44.98 28.72
CA THR A 179 43.62 44.19 28.42
C THR A 179 42.79 43.97 29.68
N THR A 180 41.53 44.42 29.68
CA THR A 180 40.57 44.15 30.76
C THR A 180 39.50 43.20 30.24
N VAL A 181 39.40 42.01 30.83
CA VAL A 181 38.37 41.02 30.51
C VAL A 181 37.24 41.15 31.53
N THR A 182 36.03 41.47 31.08
CA THR A 182 34.84 41.46 31.93
C THR A 182 33.94 40.31 31.52
N THR A 183 33.76 39.34 32.43
CA THR A 183 32.83 38.21 32.22
C THR A 183 31.47 38.56 32.83
N ARG A 184 30.40 38.53 32.03
CA ARG A 184 29.02 38.69 32.51
C ARG A 184 28.22 37.44 32.19
N GLU A 185 27.70 36.79 33.22
CA GLU A 185 26.80 35.64 33.12
C GLU A 185 25.35 36.14 33.17
N VAL A 186 24.53 35.77 32.19
CA VAL A 186 23.09 36.09 32.16
C VAL A 186 22.31 34.80 31.98
N ALA A 187 21.55 34.41 33.00
CA ALA A 187 20.59 33.32 32.91
C ALA A 187 19.31 33.83 32.25
N THR A 188 18.88 33.16 31.17
CA THR A 188 17.54 33.36 30.60
C THR A 188 16.69 32.13 30.87
N HIS A 189 15.48 32.35 31.40
CA HIS A 189 14.50 31.31 31.67
C HIS A 189 13.57 31.17 30.46
N ASN A 190 13.51 29.97 29.87
CA ASN A 190 12.52 29.66 28.84
C ASN A 190 11.16 29.41 29.49
N VAL A 191 10.16 30.20 29.10
CA VAL A 191 8.76 30.01 29.49
C VAL A 191 8.15 28.96 28.58
N ALA A 192 7.78 27.80 29.14
CA ALA A 192 7.05 26.77 28.42
C ALA A 192 5.56 27.13 28.32
N ALA A 193 5.04 27.25 27.10
CA ALA A 193 3.61 27.40 26.83
C ALA A 193 2.88 26.06 27.05
N HIS A 194 1.77 26.09 27.79
CA HIS A 194 0.84 24.96 27.94
C HIS A 194 -0.33 25.08 26.97
N ALA A 195 -0.64 23.99 26.25
CA ALA A 195 -2.02 23.62 25.92
C ALA A 195 -2.10 22.11 25.64
N ALA A 196 -2.73 21.36 26.54
CA ALA A 196 -2.97 19.93 26.40
C ALA A 196 -4.43 19.66 26.03
N VAL A 197 -4.64 19.02 24.88
CA VAL A 197 -5.89 18.35 24.49
C VAL A 197 -6.01 17.06 25.30
N ARG A 198 -7.18 16.82 25.91
CA ARG A 198 -7.45 15.66 26.78
C ARG A 198 -7.80 14.42 25.94
N HIS A 199 -7.02 13.34 26.04
CA HIS A 199 -7.50 12.00 25.73
C HIS A 199 -6.99 10.93 26.72
N ARG A 200 -7.81 9.88 26.83
CA ARG A 200 -7.90 8.83 27.85
C ARG A 200 -6.60 8.05 28.09
N VAL A 201 -6.39 7.70 29.36
CA VAL A 201 -5.14 7.19 29.96
C VAL A 201 -4.76 5.78 29.48
N VAL A 202 -3.59 5.67 28.86
CA VAL A 202 -2.69 4.50 28.99
C VAL A 202 -1.36 5.02 29.55
N LYS A 203 -0.91 4.48 30.67
CA LYS A 203 0.28 4.95 31.41
C LYS A 203 1.56 4.77 30.56
N LYS A 204 2.01 5.83 29.89
CA LYS A 204 3.30 5.88 29.20
C LYS A 204 4.33 6.58 30.08
N ARG A 205 5.38 5.85 30.47
CA ARG A 205 6.54 6.39 31.21
C ARG A 205 7.27 7.40 30.31
N VAL A 206 7.29 8.67 30.69
CA VAL A 206 8.02 9.73 29.97
C VAL A 206 9.41 9.88 30.59
N VAL A 207 10.45 9.58 29.80
CA VAL A 207 11.84 9.85 30.16
C VAL A 207 12.14 11.31 29.83
N ARG A 208 12.47 12.12 30.84
CA ARG A 208 12.92 13.51 30.65
C ARG A 208 14.38 13.50 30.19
N LYS A 209 14.66 14.10 29.03
CA LYS A 209 16.03 14.36 28.55
C LYS A 209 16.60 15.59 29.27
N PRO A 210 17.90 15.62 29.65
CA PRO A 210 18.52 16.80 30.24
C PRO A 210 18.68 17.94 29.21
N VAL A 211 18.47 19.16 29.70
CA VAL A 211 18.53 20.43 28.95
C VAL A 211 19.98 20.80 28.67
N ALA A 212 20.30 21.12 27.42
CA ALA A 212 21.61 21.62 27.02
C ALA A 212 21.80 23.07 27.47
N THR A 213 22.89 23.35 28.17
CA THR A 213 23.32 24.72 28.52
C THR A 213 24.22 25.22 27.40
N ILE A 214 23.84 26.31 26.74
CA ILE A 214 24.66 26.96 25.71
C ILE A 214 25.41 28.13 26.37
N ARG A 215 26.75 28.09 26.34
CA ARG A 215 27.61 29.22 26.74
C ARG A 215 27.90 30.07 25.51
N GLN A 216 27.61 31.35 25.58
CA GLN A 216 28.01 32.33 24.58
C GLN A 216 29.10 33.23 25.19
N THR A 217 30.25 33.32 24.51
CA THR A 217 31.36 34.20 24.88
C THR A 217 31.40 35.36 23.91
N THR A 218 31.37 36.60 24.43
CA THR A 218 31.59 37.81 23.64
C THR A 218 32.87 38.47 24.10
N THR A 219 33.80 38.69 23.17
CA THR A 219 35.06 39.40 23.43
C THR A 219 34.95 40.80 22.86
N THR A 220 35.03 41.82 23.70
CA THR A 220 35.14 43.22 23.25
C THR A 220 36.59 43.66 23.42
N VAL A 221 37.20 44.14 22.33
CA VAL A 221 38.53 44.75 22.36
C VAL A 221 38.34 46.26 22.28
N THR A 222 38.81 47.00 23.28
CA THR A 222 38.88 48.45 23.23
C THR A 222 40.35 48.86 23.17
N GLN A 223 40.76 49.45 22.05
CA GLN A 223 42.07 50.09 21.92
C GLN A 223 41.93 51.57 22.25
N LYS A 224 42.76 52.06 23.16
CA LYS A 224 42.92 53.49 23.38
C LYS A 224 44.18 53.91 22.63
N VAL A 225 44.01 54.77 21.65
CA VAL A 225 45.11 55.41 20.92
C VAL A 225 45.52 56.64 21.75
N ASN A 226 46.79 56.72 22.13
CA ASN A 226 47.41 57.97 22.60
C ASN A 226 47.94 58.75 21.39
#